data_AF-A0A968VZJ0-F1
#
_entry.id   AF-A0A968VZJ0-F1
#
_cell.length_a   1.000
_cell.length_b   1.000
_cell.length_c   1.000
_cell.angle_alpha   90.00
_cell.angle_beta   90.00
_cell.angle_gamma   90.00
#
_symmetry.space_group_name_H-M   'P 1'
#
loop_
_entity.id
_entity.type
_entity.pdbx_description
1 polymer ?
#
loop_
_entity_poly.entity_id
_entity_poly.type
_entity_poly.pdbx_seq_one_letter_code
_entity_poly.pdbx_strand_id
1 'polypeptide(L)' 'MPDYHRLDLGVNFHKQKQHYKRTWSLGAYNVYSRMNAFFLLTETEYSDDWYSNQSGEKKVIKQYSLLPILPYFRWGIEF' A
#
# COMPACT_ATOMS: atom_id res chain seq x y z
N MET A 1 -14.12 -0.37 12.82
CA MET A 1 -13.22 -0.20 11.66
C MET A 1 -11.81 -0.37 12.19
N PRO A 2 -10.94 -1.18 11.57
CA PRO A 2 -9.56 -1.33 12.04
C PRO A 2 -8.82 0.02 12.00
N ASP A 3 -7.94 0.26 12.98
CA ASP A 3 -7.19 1.52 13.08
C ASP A 3 -6.36 1.76 11.81
N TYR A 4 -6.52 2.93 11.19
CA TYR A 4 -5.77 3.33 10.00
C TYR A 4 -4.58 4.21 10.39
N HIS A 5 -3.36 3.72 10.16
CA HIS A 5 -2.13 4.48 10.35
C HIS A 5 -1.30 4.43 9.07
N ARG A 6 -0.98 5.60 8.52
CA ARG A 6 -0.13 5.77 7.35
C ARG A 6 0.95 6.81 7.66
N LEU A 7 2.20 6.44 7.39
CA LEU A 7 3.33 7.37 7.40
C LEU A 7 3.97 7.36 6.01
N ASP A 8 4.14 8.55 5.46
CA ASP A 8 4.79 8.78 4.18
C ASP A 8 6.07 9.59 4.43
N LEU A 9 7.17 9.21 3.79
CA LEU A 9 8.45 9.90 3.90
C LEU A 9 8.96 10.28 2.51
N GLY A 10 9.52 11.47 2.39
CA GLY A 10 10.09 11.98 1.15
C GLY A 10 11.18 13.02 1.41
N VAL A 11 12.18 13.02 0.54
CA VAL A 11 13.33 13.95 0.56
C VAL A 11 13.54 14.51 -0.84
N ASN A 12 13.76 15.82 -0.90
CA ASN A 12 14.07 16.54 -2.13
C ASN A 12 15.50 17.12 -2.07
N PHE A 13 16.40 16.59 -2.89
CA PHE A 13 17.76 17.06 -3.04
C PHE A 13 17.86 18.08 -4.17
N HIS A 14 18.05 19.33 -3.81
CA HIS A 14 18.24 20.43 -4.75
C HIS A 14 19.73 20.73 -4.89
N LYS A 15 20.23 20.86 -6.13
CA LYS A 15 21.60 21.30 -6.38
C LYS A 15 21.64 22.29 -7.54
N GLN A 16 22.12 23.50 -7.26
CA GLN A 16 22.41 24.49 -8.29
C GLN A 16 23.62 24.05 -9.11
N LYS A 17 23.49 24.11 -10.43
CA LYS A 17 24.58 23.98 -11.41
C LYS A 17 24.69 25.31 -12.17
N GLN A 18 25.77 25.45 -12.95
CA GLN A 18 26.11 26.69 -13.62
C GLN A 18 25.02 27.21 -14.57
N HIS A 19 24.25 26.30 -15.19
CA HIS A 19 23.26 26.64 -16.21
C HIS A 19 21.86 26.11 -15.90
N TYR A 20 21.67 25.46 -14.76
CA TYR A 20 20.39 24.85 -14.38
C TYR A 20 20.41 24.44 -12.90
N LYS A 21 19.24 24.23 -12.33
CA LYS A 21 19.05 23.60 -11.02
C LYS A 21 18.53 22.19 -11.23
N ARG A 22 19.17 21.22 -10.57
CA ARG A 22 18.68 19.83 -10.56
C ARG A 22 18.00 19.53 -9.25
N THR A 23 16.90 18.80 -9.32
CA THR A 23 16.15 18.31 -8.16
C THR A 23 15.98 16.81 -8.27
N TRP A 24 16.41 16.09 -7.24
CA TRP A 24 16.13 14.67 -7.08
C TRP A 24 15.13 14.51 -5.95
N SER A 25 13.95 13.95 -6.26
CA SER A 25 12.91 13.68 -5.27
C SER A 25 12.83 12.17 -5.08
N LEU A 26 13.04 11.74 -3.85
CA LEU A 26 13.05 10.35 -3.43
C LEU A 26 12.08 10.20 -2.27
N GLY A 27 11.29 9.13 -2.25
CA GLY A 27 10.47 8.85 -1.08
C GLY A 27 9.72 7.55 -1.20
N ALA A 28 8.96 7.24 -0.17
CA ALA A 28 8.11 6.07 -0.11
C ALA A 28 6.84 6.40 0.65
N TYR A 29 5.72 5.98 0.09
CA TYR A 29 4.43 6.00 0.79
C TYR A 29 4.26 4.73 1.59
N ASN A 30 3.58 4.83 2.73
CA ASN A 30 3.25 3.71 3.60
C ASN A 30 4.46 2.96 4.16
N VAL A 31 5.39 3.68 4.80
CA VAL A 31 6.66 3.13 5.33
C VAL A 31 6.45 2.00 6.35
N TYR A 32 5.28 1.92 6.98
CA TYR A 32 4.93 0.84 7.91
C TYR A 32 4.61 -0.50 7.25
N SER A 33 4.61 -0.60 5.91
CA SER A 33 4.29 -1.85 5.19
C SER A 33 2.92 -2.41 5.60
N ARG A 34 2.01 -1.55 6.09
CA ARG A 34 0.67 -1.98 6.49
C ARG A 34 -0.12 -2.30 5.24
N MET A 35 -0.62 -3.53 5.15
CA MET A 35 -1.49 -3.98 4.06
C MET A 35 -2.83 -3.23 4.12
N ASN A 36 -2.86 -2.05 3.50
CA ASN A 36 -4.09 -1.28 3.35
C ASN A 36 -4.94 -1.93 2.26
N ALA A 37 -6.17 -2.32 2.62
CA ALA A 37 -7.11 -2.95 1.70
C ALA A 37 -7.34 -2.05 0.47
N PHE A 38 -6.88 -2.51 -0.69
CA PHE A 38 -7.14 -1.87 -1.97
C PHE A 38 -8.51 -2.28 -2.50
N PHE A 39 -8.89 -3.54 -2.30
CA PHE A 39 -10.24 -4.05 -2.54
C PHE A 39 -10.70 -4.98 -1.40
N LEU A 40 -11.99 -4.90 -1.09
CA LEU A 40 -12.69 -5.85 -0.23
C LEU A 40 -13.53 -6.75 -1.13
N LEU A 41 -13.25 -8.05 -1.11
CA LEU A 41 -14.05 -9.05 -1.81
C LEU A 41 -14.82 -9.86 -0.77
N THR A 42 -16.13 -9.99 -0.98
CA THR A 42 -16.95 -10.92 -0.20
C THR A 42 -16.93 -12.24 -0.94
N GLU A 43 -16.26 -13.23 -0.37
CA GLU A 43 -16.20 -14.59 -0.90
C GLU A 43 -17.05 -15.50 -0.01
N THR A 44 -17.71 -16.48 -0.62
CA THR A 44 -18.37 -17.55 0.12
C THR A 44 -17.39 -18.71 0.23
N GLU A 45 -16.88 -18.96 1.43
CA GLU A 45 -16.08 -20.15 1.72
C GLU A 45 -17.01 -21.25 2.26
N TYR A 46 -16.86 -22.46 1.73
CA TYR A 46 -17.49 -23.65 2.28
C TYR A 46 -16.61 -24.15 3.43
N SER A 47 -17.08 -23.98 4.66
CA SER A 47 -16.41 -24.58 5.82
C SER A 47 -17.08 -25.91 6.13
N ASP A 48 -16.38 -27.02 5.89
CA ASP A 48 -16.78 -28.33 6.40
C ASP A 48 -16.33 -28.43 7.86
N ASP A 49 -17.28 -28.30 8.76
CA ASP A 49 -17.05 -28.50 10.18
C ASP A 49 -17.18 -30.01 10.49
N TRP A 50 -16.03 -30.70 10.56
CA TRP A 50 -15.94 -32.16 10.70
C TRP A 50 -16.64 -32.71 11.95
N TYR A 51 -16.90 -31.85 12.95
CA TYR A 51 -17.55 -32.22 14.21
C TYR A 51 -19.08 -32.11 14.19
N SER A 52 -19.68 -31.28 13.33
CA SER A 52 -21.13 -31.01 13.35
C SER A 52 -21.90 -31.58 12.15
N ASN A 53 -21.21 -32.14 11.15
CA ASN A 53 -21.82 -32.71 9.93
C ASN A 53 -22.75 -31.71 9.21
N GLN A 54 -22.50 -30.40 9.38
CA GLN A 54 -23.17 -29.32 8.68
C GLN A 54 -22.17 -28.61 7.78
N SER A 55 -22.38 -28.74 6.46
CA SER A 55 -21.72 -27.88 5.48
C SER A 55 -22.48 -26.56 5.42
N GLY A 56 -21.84 -25.50 5.92
CA GLY A 56 -22.40 -24.15 5.94
C GLY A 56 -21.66 -23.23 4.96
N GLU A 57 -22.40 -22.42 4.22
CA GLU A 57 -21.84 -21.31 3.45
C GLU A 57 -21.47 -20.17 4.40
N LYS A 58 -20.18 -19.87 4.54
CA LYS A 58 -19.72 -18.71 5.32
C LYS A 58 -19.30 -17.60 4.37
N LYS A 59 -20.02 -16.49 4.40
CA LYS A 59 -19.57 -15.25 3.74
C LYS A 59 -18.41 -14.67 4.53
N VAL A 60 -17.23 -14.68 3.94
CA VAL A 60 -16.01 -14.07 4.47
C VAL A 60 -15.65 -12.84 3.66
N ILE A 61 -15.15 -11.80 4.33
CA ILE A 61 -14.66 -10.58 3.67
C ILE A 61 -13.15 -10.68 3.62
N LYS A 62 -12.58 -10.87 2.42
CA LYS A 62 -11.14 -10.86 2.19
C LYS A 62 -10.68 -9.48 1.77
N GLN A 63 -9.54 -9.07 2.31
CA GLN A 63 -8.90 -7.79 2.00
C GLN A 63 -7.68 -8.05 1.14
N TYR A 64 -7.67 -7.48 -0.07
CA TYR A 64 -6.53 -7.56 -0.98
C TYR A 64 -5.77 -6.25 -0.98
N SER A 65 -4.45 -6.32 -0.79
CA SER A 65 -3.55 -5.16 -0.83
C SER A 65 -2.59 -5.31 -2.01
N LEU A 66 -2.46 -4.29 -2.85
CA LEU A 66 -1.67 -4.37 -4.09
C LEU A 66 -0.16 -4.28 -3.84
N LEU A 67 0.25 -3.33 -3.01
CA LEU A 67 1.65 -3.10 -2.64
C LEU A 67 1.73 -2.63 -1.19
N PRO A 68 2.60 -3.23 -0.36
CA PRO A 68 2.76 -2.82 1.04
C PRO A 68 3.45 -1.46 1.19
N ILE A 69 4.39 -1.13 0.30
CA ILE A 69 5.14 0.13 0.25
C ILE A 69 5.14 0.62 -1.20
N LEU A 70 4.94 1.91 -1.43
CA LEU A 70 4.99 2.52 -2.76
C LEU A 70 6.18 3.47 -2.85
N PRO A 71 7.36 3.02 -3.33
CA PRO A 71 8.49 3.91 -3.54
C PRO A 71 8.23 4.84 -4.73
N TYR A 72 8.78 6.05 -4.68
CA TYR A 72 8.79 6.96 -5.81
C TYR A 72 10.16 7.60 -6.01
N PHE A 73 10.43 7.89 -7.26
CA PHE A 73 11.62 8.59 -7.71
C PHE A 73 11.23 9.58 -8.80
N ARG A 74 11.73 10.81 -8.67
CA ARG A 74 11.58 11.84 -9.70
C ARG A 74 12.87 12.62 -9.85
N TRP A 75 13.22 12.91 -11.10
CA TRP A 75 14.30 13.80 -11.45
C TRP A 75 13.74 15.00 -12.22
N GLY A 76 14.12 16.20 -11.83
CA GLY A 76 13.70 17.44 -12.45
C GLY A 76 14.88 18.37 -12.71
N ILE A 77 14.78 19.12 -13.80
CA ILE A 77 15.70 20.18 -14.17
C ILE A 77 14.89 21.48 -14.33
N GLU A 78 15.41 22.56 -13.79
CA GLU A 78 14.90 23.92 -13.92
C GLU A 78 16.01 24.78 -14.54
N PHE A 79 15.70 25.51 -15.62
CA PHE A 79 16.67 26.29 -16.40
C PHE A 79 16.75 27.73 -15.89
#